data_AF-A0AAU2RFW4-F1
#
_entry.id   AF-A0AAU2RFW4-F1
#
_cell.length_a   1.000
_cell.length_b   1.000
_cell.length_c   1.000
_cell.angle_alpha   90.00
_cell.angle_beta   90.00
_cell.angle_gamma   90.00
#
_symmetry.space_group_name_H-M   'P 1'
#
loop_
_entity.id
_entity.type
_entity.pdbx_description
1 polymer ?
#
loop_
_entity_poly.entity_id
_entity_poly.type
_entity_poly.pdbx_seq_one_letter_code
_entity_poly.pdbx_strand_id
1 'polypeptide(L)'
;MSALMQAAQLRLINLGQRASKSTGTLAATTVPLFTIAGGRVGITAIYGYVGTAITVANSYKLVSNPTTGTTMDLCTATDLGTNDTPAGAVLSMTSPAAAITGGSTTTVSTVSLTGIVPIGIGQIESVSAGTDGEITWVVFWIPLDDGATLVAA
;
A
#
# COMPACT_ATOMS: atom_id res chain seq x y z
N MET A 1 24.49 -25.64 8.86
CA MET A 1 23.33 -26.11 8.07
C MET A 1 22.96 -24.97 7.12
N SER A 2 23.30 -25.08 5.82
CA SER A 2 22.99 -24.01 4.86
C SER A 2 21.55 -24.21 4.37
N ALA A 3 20.70 -23.21 4.49
CA ALA A 3 19.33 -23.30 4.00
C ALA A 3 19.33 -23.44 2.46
N LEU A 4 18.48 -24.34 1.93
CA LEU A 4 18.32 -24.51 0.47
C LEU A 4 17.75 -23.24 -0.20
N MET A 5 17.00 -22.43 0.54
CA MET A 5 16.49 -21.12 0.12
C MET A 5 16.51 -20.14 1.29
N GLN A 6 16.89 -18.89 1.01
CA GLN A 6 16.81 -17.79 1.97
C GLN A 6 15.40 -17.17 1.98
N ALA A 7 15.02 -16.52 3.09
CA ALA A 7 13.71 -15.88 3.23
C ALA A 7 13.39 -14.87 2.10
N ALA A 8 14.41 -14.13 1.63
CA ALA A 8 14.24 -13.20 0.52
C ALA A 8 13.88 -13.89 -0.80
N GLN A 9 14.45 -15.08 -1.06
CA GLN A 9 14.17 -15.86 -2.27
C GLN A 9 12.76 -16.46 -2.22
N LEU A 10 12.35 -17.02 -1.08
CA LEU A 10 11.00 -17.55 -0.89
C LEU A 10 9.94 -16.46 -1.08
N ARG A 11 10.18 -15.27 -0.51
CA ARG A 11 9.29 -14.11 -0.66
C ARG A 11 9.18 -13.65 -2.11
N LEU A 12 10.31 -13.61 -2.83
CA LEU A 12 10.33 -13.25 -4.24
C LEU A 12 9.50 -14.23 -5.08
N ILE A 13 9.60 -15.53 -4.81
CA ILE A 13 8.83 -16.56 -5.52
C ILE A 13 7.32 -16.45 -5.21
N ASN A 14 6.97 -16.21 -3.95
CA ASN A 14 5.56 -16.22 -3.52
C ASN A 14 4.80 -14.93 -3.79
N LEU A 15 5.45 -13.77 -3.65
CA LEU A 15 4.81 -12.45 -3.69
C LEU A 15 5.41 -11.52 -4.76
N GLY A 16 6.61 -11.83 -5.27
CA GLY A 16 7.32 -10.96 -6.21
C GLY A 16 8.24 -9.95 -5.54
N GLN A 17 8.55 -8.90 -6.29
CA GLN A 17 9.41 -7.79 -5.89
C GLN A 17 8.73 -6.99 -4.77
N ARG A 18 9.54 -6.30 -3.95
CA ARG A 18 9.05 -5.51 -2.80
C ARG A 18 9.52 -4.07 -2.90
N ALA A 19 8.61 -3.12 -2.70
CA ALA A 19 8.93 -1.72 -2.48
C ALA A 19 8.24 -1.22 -1.20
N SER A 20 8.77 -0.15 -0.60
CA SER A 20 8.14 0.49 0.54
C SER A 20 8.43 1.97 0.59
N LYS A 21 7.45 2.79 0.99
CA LYS A 21 7.60 4.22 1.17
C LYS A 21 6.75 4.71 2.34
N SER A 22 7.32 5.60 3.15
CA SER A 22 6.58 6.32 4.19
C SER A 22 5.80 7.48 3.57
N THR A 23 4.59 7.72 4.08
CA THR A 23 3.82 8.93 3.79
C THR A 23 4.48 10.19 4.35
N GLY A 24 5.42 10.06 5.30
CA GLY A 24 5.75 11.12 6.24
C GLY A 24 4.56 11.41 7.17
N THR A 25 4.65 12.50 7.93
CA THR A 25 3.50 12.99 8.69
C THR A 25 2.32 13.22 7.76
N LEU A 26 1.18 12.57 8.04
CA LEU A 26 -0.01 12.72 7.23
C LEU A 26 -0.45 14.18 7.25
N ALA A 27 -0.65 14.73 6.07
CA ALA A 27 -1.18 16.06 5.85
C ALA A 27 -2.37 15.96 4.91
N ALA A 28 -3.22 16.99 4.89
CA ALA A 28 -4.39 17.09 4.01
C ALA A 28 -3.98 17.31 2.54
N THR A 29 -3.31 16.31 1.96
CA THR A 29 -2.67 16.37 0.65
C THR A 29 -2.56 14.97 0.03
N THR A 30 -2.16 14.95 -1.24
CA THR A 30 -1.83 13.73 -1.97
C THR A 30 -0.32 13.53 -1.93
N VAL A 31 0.12 12.34 -1.53
CA VAL A 31 1.54 11.97 -1.50
C VAL A 31 1.78 10.79 -2.45
N PRO A 32 2.68 10.92 -3.45
CA PRO A 32 3.02 9.80 -4.31
C PRO A 32 3.86 8.77 -3.54
N LEU A 33 3.40 7.53 -3.53
CA LEU A 33 4.05 6.42 -2.81
C LEU A 33 4.92 5.57 -3.74
N PHE A 34 4.40 5.24 -4.93
CA PHE A 34 5.11 4.38 -5.87
C PHE A 34 4.93 4.87 -7.29
N THR A 35 6.01 4.83 -8.08
CA THR A 35 5.99 5.15 -9.51
C THR A 35 6.11 3.87 -10.32
N ILE A 36 5.19 3.67 -11.26
CA ILE A 36 5.13 2.55 -12.18
C ILE A 36 5.53 3.04 -13.57
N ALA A 37 6.52 2.39 -14.18
CA ALA A 37 7.04 2.76 -15.50
C ALA A 37 7.42 1.52 -16.32
N GLY A 38 7.60 1.70 -17.63
CA GLY A 38 8.03 0.64 -18.56
C GLY A 38 6.94 -0.35 -18.97
N GLY A 39 5.86 -0.46 -18.20
CA GLY A 39 4.72 -1.34 -18.51
C GLY A 39 3.81 -1.53 -17.29
N ARG A 40 2.81 -2.42 -17.41
CA ARG A 40 1.91 -2.77 -16.31
C ARG A 40 2.60 -3.66 -15.29
N VAL A 41 2.21 -3.48 -14.03
CA VAL A 41 2.62 -4.34 -12.91
C VAL A 41 1.38 -4.96 -12.27
N GLY A 42 1.56 -6.13 -11.68
CA GLY A 42 0.53 -6.83 -10.91
C GLY A 42 0.85 -6.69 -9.45
N ILE A 43 0.01 -5.99 -8.68
CA ILE A 43 0.12 -5.95 -7.22
C ILE A 43 -0.40 -7.26 -6.66
N THR A 44 0.44 -7.93 -5.86
CA THR A 44 0.14 -9.24 -5.25
C THR A 44 -0.24 -9.10 -3.78
N ALA A 45 0.30 -8.08 -3.10
CA ALA A 45 -0.08 -7.71 -1.74
C ALA A 45 0.32 -6.26 -1.45
N ILE A 46 -0.47 -5.58 -0.62
CA ILE A 46 -0.16 -4.24 -0.11
C ILE A 46 -0.64 -4.15 1.34
N TYR A 47 0.19 -3.57 2.20
CA TYR A 47 -0.16 -3.31 3.59
C TYR A 47 0.51 -2.02 4.09
N GLY A 48 -0.12 -1.37 5.06
CA GLY A 48 0.40 -0.20 5.75
C GLY A 48 0.88 -0.57 7.15
N TYR A 49 1.99 0.00 7.57
CA TYR A 49 2.48 -0.07 8.94
C TYR A 49 2.44 1.33 9.55
N VAL A 50 1.75 1.47 10.67
CA VAL A 50 1.56 2.77 11.31
C VAL A 50 2.78 3.06 12.18
N GLY A 51 3.62 4.01 11.74
CA GLY A 51 4.85 4.40 12.44
C GLY A 51 4.56 5.37 13.59
N THR A 52 3.68 6.34 13.34
CA THR A 52 3.19 7.31 14.32
C THR A 52 1.68 7.17 14.40
N ALA A 53 1.14 7.16 15.63
CA ALA A 53 -0.29 6.98 15.85
C ALA A 53 -1.12 8.06 15.14
N ILE A 54 -2.27 7.66 14.60
CA ILE A 54 -3.26 8.55 13.97
C ILE A 54 -4.37 8.73 14.99
N THR A 55 -4.49 9.92 15.56
CA THR A 55 -5.40 10.23 16.68
C THR A 55 -6.49 11.23 16.30
N VAL A 56 -6.37 11.84 15.12
CA VAL A 56 -7.37 12.78 14.60
C VAL A 56 -8.09 12.12 13.43
N ALA A 57 -9.41 12.29 13.37
CA ALA A 57 -10.25 11.83 12.27
C ALA A 57 -9.60 12.16 10.91
N ASN A 58 -9.42 11.12 10.10
CA ASN A 58 -8.63 11.19 8.88
C ASN A 58 -9.24 10.29 7.82
N SER A 59 -10.00 10.91 6.91
CA SER A 59 -10.43 10.25 5.69
C SER A 59 -9.22 9.95 4.82
N TYR A 60 -8.91 8.67 4.68
CA TYR A 60 -7.71 8.20 4.00
C TYR A 60 -8.07 7.18 2.92
N LYS A 61 -7.41 7.28 1.76
CA LYS A 61 -7.45 6.26 0.71
C LYS A 61 -6.13 6.15 -0.05
N LEU A 62 -5.97 5.02 -0.74
CA LEU A 62 -5.00 4.84 -1.80
C LEU A 62 -5.67 4.98 -3.16
N VAL A 63 -4.99 5.62 -4.09
CA VAL A 63 -5.45 5.78 -5.47
C VAL A 63 -4.36 5.35 -6.45
N SER A 64 -4.79 4.89 -7.62
CA SER A 64 -3.96 4.68 -8.79
C SER A 64 -4.18 5.85 -9.74
N ASN A 65 -3.15 6.63 -9.99
CA ASN A 65 -3.14 7.78 -10.87
C ASN A 65 -2.34 7.47 -12.15
N PRO A 66 -2.97 6.94 -13.21
CA PRO A 66 -2.26 6.55 -14.42
C PRO A 66 -1.78 7.77 -15.21
N THR A 67 -0.69 7.65 -15.98
CA THR A 67 -0.22 8.75 -16.85
C THR A 67 -1.22 9.12 -17.95
N THR A 68 -2.11 8.19 -18.30
CA THR A 68 -3.19 8.38 -19.26
C THR A 68 -4.49 7.83 -18.70
N GLY A 69 -5.56 8.60 -18.79
CA GLY A 69 -6.88 8.22 -18.28
C GLY A 69 -7.21 8.93 -16.98
N THR A 70 -8.05 8.30 -16.15
CA THR A 70 -8.57 8.87 -14.90
C THR A 70 -7.99 8.16 -13.69
N THR A 71 -7.75 8.92 -12.62
CA THR A 71 -7.43 8.37 -11.30
C THR A 71 -8.53 7.40 -10.84
N MET A 72 -8.12 6.27 -10.28
CA MET A 72 -9.02 5.24 -9.75
C MET A 72 -8.73 4.98 -8.29
N ASP A 73 -9.79 4.80 -7.50
CA ASP A 73 -9.66 4.48 -6.08
C ASP A 73 -9.26 3.00 -5.91
N LEU A 74 -8.13 2.76 -5.25
CA LEU A 74 -7.67 1.40 -4.91
C LEU A 74 -8.34 0.90 -3.65
N CYS A 75 -8.82 1.78 -2.79
CA CYS A 75 -9.64 1.44 -1.64
C CYS A 75 -10.70 2.52 -1.40
N THR A 76 -11.79 2.14 -0.76
CA THR A 76 -12.81 3.11 -0.32
C THR A 76 -12.19 4.02 0.75
N ALA A 77 -12.51 5.32 0.68
CA ALA A 77 -12.11 6.29 1.70
C ALA A 77 -12.60 5.84 3.08
N THR A 78 -11.66 5.65 3.99
CA THR A 78 -11.90 5.10 5.33
C THR A 78 -11.34 6.07 6.36
N ASP A 79 -12.08 6.31 7.43
CA ASP A 79 -11.56 7.08 8.56
C ASP A 79 -10.63 6.20 9.40
N LEU A 80 -9.36 6.60 9.48
CA LEU A 80 -8.33 5.90 10.25
C LEU A 80 -8.09 6.51 11.64
N GLY A 81 -8.75 7.62 11.99
CA GLY A 81 -8.41 8.38 13.19
C GLY A 81 -9.46 8.38 14.30
N THR A 82 -10.76 8.25 13.98
CA THR A 82 -11.83 8.40 14.99
C THR A 82 -11.72 7.45 16.19
N ASN A 83 -11.17 6.26 16.00
CA ASN A 83 -11.01 5.27 17.07
C ASN A 83 -9.55 5.12 17.55
N ASP A 84 -8.69 6.08 17.21
CA ASP A 84 -7.24 6.01 17.32
C ASP A 84 -6.63 4.78 16.62
N THR A 85 -5.78 5.02 15.63
CA THR A 85 -4.93 3.96 15.09
C THR A 85 -3.56 4.04 15.76
N PRO A 86 -3.22 3.12 16.68
CA PRO A 86 -1.97 3.20 17.44
C PRO A 86 -0.74 2.90 16.58
N ALA A 87 0.40 3.42 17.00
CA ALA A 87 1.69 3.04 16.44
C ALA A 87 1.91 1.52 16.56
N GLY A 88 2.45 0.92 15.50
CA GLY A 88 2.62 -0.52 15.37
C GLY A 88 1.40 -1.26 14.79
N ALA A 89 0.27 -0.58 14.57
CA ALA A 89 -0.86 -1.19 13.89
C ALA A 89 -0.53 -1.51 12.43
N VAL A 90 -1.13 -2.59 11.93
CA VAL A 90 -1.07 -2.98 10.52
C VAL A 90 -2.41 -2.69 9.86
N LEU A 91 -2.34 -2.04 8.71
CA LEU A 91 -3.46 -1.73 7.82
C LEU A 91 -3.40 -2.63 6.60
N SER A 92 -4.54 -3.13 6.13
CA SER A 92 -4.64 -3.95 4.93
C SER A 92 -5.93 -3.65 4.16
N MET A 93 -6.04 -4.18 2.95
CA MET A 93 -7.25 -4.13 2.14
C MET A 93 -7.44 -5.48 1.42
N THR A 94 -8.68 -5.96 1.41
CA THR A 94 -9.04 -7.31 0.93
C THR A 94 -9.08 -7.40 -0.60
N SER A 95 -9.41 -6.29 -1.27
CA SER A 95 -9.47 -6.16 -2.71
C SER A 95 -9.38 -4.67 -3.10
N PRO A 96 -9.13 -4.37 -4.39
CA PRO A 96 -9.41 -3.04 -4.91
C PRO A 96 -10.84 -2.61 -4.57
N ALA A 97 -11.00 -1.31 -4.30
CA ALA A 97 -12.24 -0.67 -3.85
C ALA A 97 -12.77 -1.12 -2.47
N ALA A 98 -12.18 -2.11 -1.79
CA ALA A 98 -12.54 -2.43 -0.41
C ALA A 98 -12.13 -1.30 0.54
N ALA A 99 -12.76 -1.21 1.71
CA ALA A 99 -12.29 -0.32 2.78
C ALA A 99 -10.93 -0.79 3.33
N ILE A 100 -10.15 0.14 3.85
CA ILE A 100 -8.97 -0.23 4.65
C ILE A 100 -9.47 -0.87 5.94
N THR A 101 -8.88 -1.99 6.30
CA THR A 101 -9.18 -2.72 7.54
C THR A 101 -7.94 -2.88 8.39
N GLY A 102 -8.12 -3.08 9.69
CA GLY A 102 -7.03 -3.12 10.67
C GLY A 102 -7.15 -1.98 11.67
N GLY A 103 -6.01 -1.49 12.15
CA GLY A 103 -5.96 -0.42 13.15
C GLY A 103 -5.88 -0.89 14.61
N SER A 104 -5.61 -2.18 14.82
CA SER A 104 -5.34 -2.75 16.14
C SER A 104 -3.95 -3.38 16.17
N THR A 105 -3.30 -3.34 17.33
CA THR A 105 -2.03 -4.04 17.59
C THR A 105 -2.24 -5.52 17.95
N THR A 106 -3.48 -5.96 18.18
CA THR A 106 -3.82 -7.30 18.68
C THR A 106 -4.51 -8.19 17.65
N THR A 107 -5.11 -7.61 16.60
CA THR A 107 -5.80 -8.32 15.52
C THR A 107 -5.24 -7.92 14.16
N VAL A 108 -4.30 -8.72 13.66
CA VAL A 108 -3.75 -8.56 12.31
C VAL A 108 -4.67 -9.30 11.33
N SER A 109 -5.74 -8.63 10.87
CA SER A 109 -6.43 -9.07 9.67
C SER A 109 -5.60 -8.64 8.46
N THR A 110 -4.57 -9.41 8.11
CA THR A 110 -3.94 -9.31 6.80
C THR A 110 -4.71 -10.21 5.86
N VAL A 111 -5.83 -9.71 5.32
CA VAL A 111 -6.38 -10.33 4.13
C VAL A 111 -5.51 -9.82 2.98
N SER A 112 -4.60 -10.67 2.52
CA SER A 112 -3.89 -10.42 1.27
C SER A 112 -4.92 -10.13 0.17
N LEU A 113 -4.56 -9.26 -0.78
CA LEU A 113 -5.39 -9.03 -1.96
C LEU A 113 -5.83 -10.36 -2.55
N THR A 114 -7.11 -10.49 -2.87
CA THR A 114 -7.62 -11.70 -3.52
C THR A 114 -7.17 -11.66 -4.99
N GLY A 115 -6.03 -12.28 -5.28
CA GLY A 115 -5.45 -12.36 -6.62
C GLY A 115 -4.49 -11.22 -6.97
N ILE A 116 -4.16 -11.13 -8.26
CA ILE A 116 -3.24 -10.12 -8.81
C ILE A 116 -4.08 -8.92 -9.28
N VAL A 117 -3.71 -7.72 -8.84
CA VAL A 117 -4.35 -6.46 -9.25
C VAL A 117 -3.48 -5.78 -10.32
N PRO A 118 -3.88 -5.77 -11.60
CA PRO A 118 -3.12 -5.09 -12.65
C PRO A 118 -3.22 -3.57 -12.48
N ILE A 119 -2.09 -2.88 -12.51
CA ILE A 119 -1.99 -1.42 -12.48
C ILE A 119 -1.13 -0.95 -13.65
N GLY A 120 -1.61 0.08 -14.35
CA GLY A 120 -0.91 0.73 -15.47
C GLY A 120 0.24 1.62 -15.03
N ILE A 121 0.95 2.16 -16.02
CA ILE A 121 1.99 3.18 -15.77
C ILE A 121 1.38 4.43 -15.13
N GLY A 122 2.11 5.06 -14.22
CA GLY A 122 1.61 6.16 -13.39
C GLY A 122 2.08 6.04 -11.95
N GLN A 123 1.25 6.47 -11.01
CA GLN A 123 1.57 6.48 -9.60
C GLN A 123 0.52 5.78 -8.75
N ILE A 124 0.97 5.14 -7.67
CA ILE A 124 0.12 4.81 -6.52
C ILE A 124 0.35 5.90 -5.50
N GLU A 125 -0.73 6.52 -5.04
CA GLU A 125 -0.70 7.71 -4.18
C GLU A 125 -1.55 7.47 -2.94
N SER A 126 -1.17 8.10 -1.83
CA SER A 126 -2.04 8.26 -0.67
C SER A 126 -2.75 9.60 -0.74
N VAL A 127 -4.05 9.60 -0.47
CA VAL A 127 -4.86 10.80 -0.28
C VAL A 127 -5.34 10.80 1.15
N SER A 128 -4.95 11.83 1.91
CA SER A 128 -5.31 11.98 3.32
C SER A 128 -5.98 13.34 3.55
N ALA A 129 -6.90 13.37 4.51
CA ALA A 129 -7.48 14.61 5.05
C ALA A 129 -6.98 14.92 6.48
N GLY A 130 -6.07 14.10 7.01
CA GLY A 130 -5.57 14.19 8.37
C GLY A 130 -4.40 15.17 8.52
N THR A 131 -3.94 15.31 9.76
CA THR A 131 -2.84 16.22 10.13
C THR A 131 -1.81 15.57 11.07
N ASP A 132 -2.01 14.29 11.42
CA ASP A 132 -1.18 13.55 12.35
C ASP A 132 -1.01 12.08 11.93
N GLY A 133 -0.04 11.43 12.56
CA GLY A 133 0.33 10.05 12.27
C GLY A 133 1.19 9.88 11.02
N GLU A 134 1.64 8.65 10.80
CA GLU A 134 2.52 8.27 9.70
C GLU A 134 2.26 6.81 9.33
N ILE A 135 2.16 6.54 8.02
CA ILE A 135 2.01 5.18 7.51
C ILE A 135 3.15 4.85 6.54
N THR A 136 3.87 3.76 6.80
CA THR A 136 4.77 3.15 5.82
C THR A 136 4.00 2.11 5.02
N TRP A 137 3.81 2.37 3.73
CA TRP A 137 3.22 1.41 2.82
C TRP A 137 4.28 0.47 2.28
N VAL A 138 3.94 -0.82 2.26
CA VAL A 138 4.75 -1.88 1.67
C VAL A 138 3.92 -2.55 0.60
N VAL A 139 4.49 -2.65 -0.60
CA VAL A 139 3.85 -3.27 -1.75
C VAL A 139 4.70 -4.41 -2.27
N PHE A 140 4.03 -5.50 -2.63
CA PHE A 140 4.56 -6.61 -3.38
C PHE A 140 3.98 -6.62 -4.79
N TRP A 141 4.84 -6.84 -5.78
CA TRP A 141 4.46 -6.72 -7.18
C TRP A 141 5.26 -7.67 -8.09
N ILE A 142 4.67 -7.98 -9.23
CA ILE A 142 5.34 -8.67 -10.35
C ILE A 142 5.21 -7.82 -11.63
N PRO A 143 6.21 -7.83 -12.52
CA PRO A 143 6.03 -7.26 -13.84
C PRO A 143 4.99 -8.10 -14.61
N LEU A 144 4.04 -7.45 -15.26
CA LEU A 144 3.11 -8.12 -16.20
C LEU A 144 3.54 -7.92 -17.66
N ASP A 145 4.16 -6.78 -17.94
CA ASP A 145 4.83 -6.49 -19.21
C ASP A 145 6.35 -6.50 -19.02
N ASP A 146 7.10 -6.84 -20.07
CA ASP A 146 8.57 -6.82 -20.05
C ASP A 146 9.11 -5.40 -19.82
N GLY A 147 10.08 -5.27 -18.90
CA GLY A 147 10.65 -3.97 -18.53
C GLY A 147 9.78 -3.14 -17.59
N ALA A 148 8.63 -3.65 -17.14
CA ALA A 148 7.81 -2.98 -16.13
C ALA A 148 8.55 -2.89 -14.78
N THR A 149 8.46 -1.72 -14.15
CA THR A 149 9.08 -1.41 -12.86
C THR A 149 8.09 -0.74 -11.94
N LEU A 150 8.22 -1.00 -10.63
CA LEU A 150 7.60 -0.22 -9.57
C LEU A 150 8.67 0.15 -8.54
N VAL A 151 8.86 1.45 -8.34
CA VAL A 151 9.84 2.00 -7.39
C VAL A 151 9.15 2.95 -6.42
N ALA A 152 9.73 3.13 -5.23
CA ALA A 152 9.31 4.21 -4.33
C ALA A 152 9.46 5.55 -5.06
N ALA A 153 8.41 6.37 -5.02
CA ALA A 153 8.40 7.69 -5.66
C ALA A 153 9.24 8.72 -4.88
#